data_AF-A0A8H2XSX9-F1
#
_entry.id   AF-A0A8H2XSX9-F1
#
_cell.length_a   1.000
_cell.length_b   1.000
_cell.length_c   1.000
_cell.angle_alpha   90.00
_cell.angle_beta   90.00
_cell.angle_gamma   90.00
#
_symmetry.space_group_name_H-M   'P 1'
#
loop_
_entity.id
_entity.type
_entity.pdbx_description
1 polymer ?
#
loop_
_entity_poly.entity_id
_entity_poly.type
_entity_poly.pdbx_seq_one_letter_code
_entity_poly.pdbx_strand_id
1 'polypeptide(L)'
;CMHLTCTNMPQEKVDVALKEARANGCRNILALRGDPPSGQEEWTSVKGGFQHGIDLVRHIRREHGDYFDVAVAGFPQTIQLPEAEAKQEMQWLKEKCDAGANFIFTQMFYDADVFIRWVKAAREAGITIPIVPGINPIQTWNGFIRATSLSGTEIPQDLMDILEPHKNNDEKVRELGIKIVADLCRKILNADIGIKGLHFYTMNLEKGTKMLLEELNFVPRVETIKPLPWRQSLTPTRRTETIRPIFWANRTKSYLSRTENWDEYPNGRFGDSRSPAYGELDGYGIWIKQTPEEGRKIWGTPTTLDDIKSLFAKFCSQQIKALPWSDQPPSTEMLVIGQQLARMNELGYLTINSQPAVNGARSDDKAFGWGPKNGYVYQKAYLEFFVHPDQLQALIKRIERDTNVTYYAINKQGDLKTNSTSEGPTAVTWGVFPGKEVVQPTIVEAVSFMAWKDEAFELGCQWAKIYEPGSPSRKLIEGIMNEYFLVNFVHNDFHDREAIFRPFFVDSGLKANGDTETPAVNGIKVNGFVNGHATAVRA
;
A
#
# COMPACT_ATOMS: atom_id res chain seq x y z
N CYS A 1 -0.65 -11.18 -11.84
CA CYS A 1 -0.79 -12.46 -12.55
C CYS A 1 -0.38 -13.56 -11.57
N MET A 2 -1.21 -14.57 -11.36
CA MET A 2 -0.85 -15.73 -10.53
C MET A 2 -0.22 -16.80 -11.43
N HIS A 3 0.98 -17.27 -11.10
CA HIS A 3 1.60 -18.36 -11.84
C HIS A 3 1.05 -19.69 -11.32
N LEU A 4 0.67 -20.58 -12.22
CA LEU A 4 0.10 -21.88 -11.87
C LEU A 4 0.75 -22.96 -12.74
N THR A 5 1.44 -23.90 -12.08
CA THR A 5 2.01 -25.08 -12.71
C THR A 5 1.04 -26.24 -12.59
N CYS A 6 0.88 -27.02 -13.66
CA CYS A 6 -0.08 -28.13 -13.70
C CYS A 6 0.53 -29.52 -13.51
N THR A 7 1.85 -29.63 -13.59
CA THR A 7 2.54 -30.89 -13.33
C THR A 7 2.87 -31.06 -11.85
N ASN A 8 3.09 -32.31 -11.41
CA ASN A 8 3.41 -32.70 -10.04
C ASN A 8 2.27 -32.51 -9.01
N MET A 9 1.02 -32.33 -9.46
CA MET A 9 -0.15 -32.29 -8.57
C MET A 9 -1.41 -32.91 -9.22
N PRO A 10 -2.32 -33.47 -8.39
CA PRO A 10 -3.65 -33.90 -8.86
C PRO A 10 -4.49 -32.74 -9.37
N GLN A 11 -5.44 -33.02 -10.27
CA GLN A 11 -6.35 -32.00 -10.84
C GLN A 11 -7.13 -31.26 -9.74
N GLU A 12 -7.53 -31.94 -8.67
CA GLU A 12 -8.33 -31.35 -7.60
C GLU A 12 -7.60 -30.19 -6.89
N LYS A 13 -6.27 -30.23 -6.80
CA LYS A 13 -5.49 -29.11 -6.24
C LYS A 13 -5.51 -27.88 -7.15
N VAL A 14 -5.49 -28.11 -8.47
CA VAL A 14 -5.63 -27.04 -9.47
C VAL A 14 -7.03 -26.43 -9.38
N ASP A 15 -8.07 -27.25 -9.23
CA ASP A 15 -9.45 -26.80 -9.06
C ASP A 15 -9.62 -25.90 -7.82
N VAL A 16 -9.05 -26.30 -6.68
CA VAL A 16 -9.07 -25.51 -5.45
C VAL A 16 -8.34 -24.18 -5.66
N ALA A 17 -7.12 -24.20 -6.21
CA ALA A 17 -6.34 -22.99 -6.44
C ALA A 17 -7.07 -22.00 -7.38
N LEU A 18 -7.70 -22.48 -8.45
CA LEU A 18 -8.46 -21.63 -9.37
C LEU A 18 -9.74 -21.06 -8.74
N LYS A 19 -10.45 -21.85 -7.93
CA LYS A 19 -11.63 -21.38 -7.19
C LYS A 19 -11.27 -20.29 -6.18
N GLU A 20 -10.20 -20.50 -5.41
CA GLU A 20 -9.70 -19.51 -4.45
C GLU A 20 -9.19 -18.24 -5.16
N ALA A 21 -8.44 -18.39 -6.26
CA ALA A 21 -8.00 -17.25 -7.06
C ALA A 21 -9.18 -16.43 -7.58
N ARG A 22 -10.24 -17.09 -8.07
CA ARG A 22 -11.48 -16.44 -8.50
C ARG A 22 -12.19 -15.72 -7.35
N ALA A 23 -12.35 -16.38 -6.20
CA ALA A 23 -12.98 -15.80 -5.02
C ALA A 23 -12.25 -14.54 -4.53
N ASN A 24 -10.91 -14.54 -4.60
CA ASN A 24 -10.06 -13.41 -4.24
C ASN A 24 -9.92 -12.35 -5.36
N GLY A 25 -10.68 -12.48 -6.45
CA GLY A 25 -10.71 -11.50 -7.54
C GLY A 25 -9.50 -11.52 -8.46
N CYS A 26 -8.66 -12.55 -8.42
CA CYS A 26 -7.61 -12.75 -9.40
C CYS A 26 -8.24 -12.90 -10.79
N ARG A 27 -7.66 -12.23 -11.79
CA ARG A 27 -8.15 -12.23 -13.18
C ARG A 27 -7.12 -12.73 -14.18
N ASN A 28 -5.89 -12.96 -13.75
CA ASN A 28 -4.78 -13.24 -14.66
C ASN A 28 -4.03 -14.47 -14.15
N ILE A 29 -3.99 -15.53 -14.97
CA ILE A 29 -3.26 -16.77 -14.68
C ILE A 29 -2.16 -16.96 -15.71
N LEU A 30 -0.93 -17.22 -15.29
CA LEU A 30 0.12 -17.72 -16.18
C LEU A 30 0.12 -19.25 -16.07
N ALA A 31 -0.40 -19.90 -17.10
CA ALA A 31 -0.49 -21.36 -17.18
C ALA A 31 0.87 -21.95 -17.60
N LEU A 32 1.46 -22.71 -16.69
CA LEU A 32 2.78 -23.32 -16.87
C LEU A 32 2.65 -24.83 -16.75
N ARG A 33 3.53 -25.56 -17.44
CA ARG A 33 3.70 -26.99 -17.19
C ARG A 33 4.23 -27.19 -15.77
N GLY A 34 5.43 -26.66 -15.51
CA GLY A 34 6.23 -26.97 -14.33
C GLY A 34 7.44 -27.82 -14.72
N ASP A 35 8.52 -27.67 -13.97
CA ASP A 35 9.74 -28.44 -14.13
C ASP A 35 9.68 -29.73 -13.29
N PRO A 36 10.51 -30.74 -13.59
CA PRO A 36 10.66 -31.90 -12.72
C PRO A 36 11.02 -31.50 -11.28
N PRO A 37 10.66 -32.32 -10.28
CA PRO A 37 11.09 -32.11 -8.90
C PRO A 37 12.62 -31.98 -8.78
N SER A 38 13.09 -31.14 -7.84
CA SER A 38 14.52 -30.94 -7.61
C SER A 38 15.26 -32.28 -7.42
N GLY A 39 16.30 -32.52 -8.22
CA GLY A 39 17.10 -33.76 -8.18
C GLY A 39 16.59 -34.89 -9.08
N GLN A 40 15.53 -34.65 -9.86
CA GLN A 40 15.10 -35.57 -10.92
C GLN A 40 15.30 -34.90 -12.29
N GLU A 41 15.93 -35.61 -13.23
CA GLU A 41 16.09 -35.13 -14.60
C GLU A 41 14.84 -35.38 -15.45
N GLU A 42 14.09 -36.46 -15.16
CA GLU A 42 12.91 -36.84 -15.91
C GLU A 42 11.60 -36.53 -15.17
N TRP A 43 10.64 -36.02 -15.92
CA TRP A 43 9.28 -35.81 -15.45
C TRP A 43 8.48 -37.12 -15.51
N THR A 44 7.70 -37.42 -14.45
CA THR A 44 6.75 -38.55 -14.43
C THR A 44 5.31 -38.07 -14.25
N SER A 45 4.38 -38.62 -15.04
CA SER A 45 2.97 -38.23 -14.98
C SER A 45 2.31 -38.70 -13.70
N VAL A 46 1.60 -37.80 -13.03
CA VAL A 46 0.66 -38.17 -11.96
C VAL A 46 -0.59 -38.76 -12.60
N LYS A 47 -1.07 -39.91 -12.12
CA LYS A 47 -2.30 -40.54 -12.61
C LYS A 47 -3.48 -39.57 -12.44
N GLY A 48 -4.14 -39.21 -13.55
CA GLY A 48 -5.24 -38.23 -13.56
C GLY A 48 -4.80 -36.75 -13.52
N GLY A 49 -3.51 -36.46 -13.59
CA GLY A 49 -2.96 -35.11 -13.65
C GLY A 49 -2.71 -34.61 -15.08
N PHE A 50 -2.33 -33.34 -15.19
CA PHE A 50 -1.99 -32.69 -16.46
C PHE A 50 -0.60 -33.12 -16.96
N GLN A 51 -0.42 -33.20 -18.29
CA GLN A 51 0.87 -33.57 -18.90
C GLN A 51 1.59 -32.35 -19.47
N HIS A 52 0.83 -31.43 -20.05
CA HIS A 52 1.35 -30.26 -20.74
C HIS A 52 0.64 -28.99 -20.29
N GLY A 53 1.32 -27.84 -20.44
CA GLY A 53 0.72 -26.55 -20.09
C GLY A 53 -0.56 -26.23 -20.88
N ILE A 54 -0.73 -26.77 -22.09
CA ILE A 54 -1.97 -26.64 -22.87
C ILE A 54 -3.18 -27.29 -22.18
N ASP A 55 -2.97 -28.37 -21.42
CA ASP A 55 -4.05 -29.04 -20.71
C ASP A 55 -4.63 -28.13 -19.63
N LEU A 56 -3.77 -27.35 -18.96
CA LEU A 56 -4.19 -26.34 -17.99
C LEU A 56 -4.96 -25.21 -18.67
N VAL A 57 -4.53 -24.74 -19.84
CA VAL A 57 -5.27 -23.70 -20.61
C VAL A 57 -6.67 -24.19 -20.93
N ARG A 58 -6.79 -25.40 -21.51
CA ARG A 58 -8.09 -26.02 -21.86
C ARG A 58 -8.96 -26.22 -20.63
N HIS A 59 -8.38 -26.65 -19.52
CA HIS A 59 -9.09 -26.86 -18.26
C HIS A 59 -9.63 -25.54 -17.69
N ILE A 60 -8.81 -24.48 -17.63
CA ILE A 60 -9.26 -23.15 -17.19
C ILE A 60 -10.42 -22.66 -18.06
N ARG A 61 -10.32 -22.79 -19.38
CA ARG A 61 -11.39 -22.38 -20.30
C ARG A 61 -12.68 -23.17 -20.09
N ARG A 62 -12.57 -24.48 -19.87
CA ARG A 62 -13.74 -25.35 -19.64
C ARG A 62 -14.45 -25.02 -18.33
N GLU A 63 -13.71 -24.87 -17.23
CA GLU A 63 -14.30 -24.70 -15.89
C GLU A 63 -14.64 -23.23 -15.55
N HIS A 64 -13.93 -22.27 -16.13
CA HIS A 64 -14.04 -20.85 -15.79
C HIS A 64 -14.39 -19.93 -16.97
N GLY A 65 -14.52 -20.46 -18.19
CA GLY A 65 -14.81 -19.66 -19.39
C GLY A 65 -13.80 -18.54 -19.58
N ASP A 66 -14.31 -17.33 -19.81
CA ASP A 66 -13.51 -16.11 -20.02
C ASP A 66 -13.29 -15.30 -18.74
N TYR A 67 -13.53 -15.89 -17.56
CA TYR A 67 -13.32 -15.17 -16.30
C TYR A 67 -11.85 -14.75 -16.09
N PHE A 68 -10.93 -15.63 -16.49
CA PHE A 68 -9.48 -15.41 -16.41
C PHE A 68 -8.89 -15.06 -17.77
N ASP A 69 -8.08 -14.01 -17.82
CA ASP A 69 -7.07 -13.85 -18.86
C ASP A 69 -5.93 -14.85 -18.59
N VAL A 70 -5.61 -15.69 -19.58
CA VAL A 70 -4.63 -16.76 -19.46
C VAL A 70 -3.39 -16.41 -20.27
N ALA A 71 -2.26 -16.33 -19.60
CA ALA A 71 -0.95 -16.19 -20.21
C ALA A 71 -0.29 -17.55 -20.40
N VAL A 72 0.57 -17.66 -21.41
CA VAL A 72 1.46 -18.83 -21.61
C VAL A 72 2.92 -18.38 -21.79
N ALA A 73 3.85 -19.30 -21.55
CA ALA A 73 5.28 -19.05 -21.75
C ALA A 73 5.68 -19.22 -23.23
N GLY A 74 6.53 -18.32 -23.73
CA GLY A 74 7.21 -18.41 -25.02
C GLY A 74 8.74 -18.40 -24.85
N PHE A 75 9.46 -19.00 -25.78
CA PHE A 75 10.92 -19.19 -25.67
C PHE A 75 11.59 -18.66 -26.94
N PRO A 76 12.07 -17.41 -26.96
CA PRO A 76 12.52 -16.77 -28.20
C PRO A 76 13.69 -17.47 -28.88
N GLN A 77 14.58 -18.07 -28.10
CA GLN A 77 15.78 -18.72 -28.60
C GLN A 77 15.51 -20.06 -29.30
N THR A 78 14.30 -20.62 -29.21
CA THR A 78 13.95 -21.82 -29.98
C THR A 78 13.98 -21.60 -31.49
N ILE A 79 13.95 -20.33 -31.95
CA ILE A 79 14.17 -19.98 -33.36
C ILE A 79 15.58 -20.31 -33.87
N GLN A 80 16.53 -20.56 -32.96
CA GLN A 80 17.91 -20.94 -33.28
C GLN A 80 18.11 -22.46 -33.40
N LEU A 81 17.11 -23.25 -33.03
CA LEU A 81 17.13 -24.70 -33.18
C LEU A 81 17.14 -25.09 -34.67
N PRO A 82 17.50 -26.35 -35.01
CA PRO A 82 17.31 -26.88 -36.35
C PRO A 82 15.88 -26.63 -36.85
N GLU A 83 15.74 -26.34 -38.16
CA GLU A 83 14.49 -25.83 -38.73
C GLU A 83 13.25 -26.66 -38.38
N ALA A 84 13.37 -28.00 -38.38
CA ALA A 84 12.27 -28.90 -38.03
C ALA A 84 11.82 -28.74 -36.56
N GLU A 85 12.77 -28.62 -35.63
CA GLU A 85 12.51 -28.43 -34.20
C GLU A 85 11.93 -27.04 -33.91
N ALA A 86 12.50 -26.00 -34.52
CA ALA A 86 11.99 -24.63 -34.41
C ALA A 86 10.52 -24.51 -34.89
N LYS A 87 10.20 -25.17 -36.01
CA LYS A 87 8.81 -25.26 -36.52
C LYS A 87 7.90 -26.00 -35.54
N GLN A 88 8.38 -27.08 -34.94
CA GLN A 88 7.61 -27.87 -33.98
C GLN A 88 7.30 -27.07 -32.69
N GLU A 89 8.30 -26.37 -32.14
CA GLU A 89 8.14 -25.47 -30.98
C GLU A 89 7.12 -24.36 -31.27
N MET A 90 7.18 -23.76 -32.47
CA MET A 90 6.22 -22.75 -32.89
C MET A 90 4.80 -23.31 -33.03
N GLN A 91 4.66 -24.53 -33.56
CA GLN A 91 3.37 -25.21 -33.65
C GLN A 91 2.77 -25.45 -32.25
N TRP A 92 3.54 -25.94 -31.29
CA TRP A 92 3.06 -26.13 -29.91
C TRP A 92 2.67 -24.81 -29.25
N LEU A 93 3.39 -23.72 -29.52
CA LEU A 93 3.00 -22.40 -29.04
C LEU A 93 1.67 -21.96 -29.66
N LYS A 94 1.48 -22.13 -30.97
CA LYS A 94 0.23 -21.83 -31.67
C LYS A 94 -0.94 -22.62 -31.09
N GLU A 95 -0.77 -23.91 -30.85
CA GLU A 95 -1.80 -24.77 -30.24
C GLU A 95 -2.21 -24.29 -28.84
N LYS A 96 -1.25 -23.83 -28.01
CA LYS A 96 -1.55 -23.22 -26.70
C LYS A 96 -2.35 -21.91 -26.85
N CYS A 97 -2.03 -21.11 -27.86
CA CYS A 97 -2.77 -19.88 -28.16
C CYS A 97 -4.21 -20.21 -28.57
N ASP A 98 -4.38 -21.16 -29.49
CA ASP A 98 -5.68 -21.60 -30.01
C ASP A 98 -6.55 -22.27 -28.94
N ALA A 99 -5.93 -22.90 -27.95
CA ALA A 99 -6.63 -23.44 -26.78
C ALA A 99 -7.24 -22.35 -25.88
N GLY A 100 -6.92 -21.07 -26.11
CA GLY A 100 -7.54 -19.93 -25.44
C GLY A 100 -6.60 -19.06 -24.62
N ALA A 101 -5.29 -19.04 -24.89
CA ALA A 101 -4.40 -18.07 -24.24
C ALA A 101 -4.64 -16.64 -24.78
N ASN A 102 -4.55 -15.64 -23.91
CA ASN A 102 -4.77 -14.23 -24.23
C ASN A 102 -3.49 -13.45 -24.48
N PHE A 103 -2.34 -13.88 -23.93
CA PHE A 103 -1.05 -13.24 -24.16
C PHE A 103 0.12 -14.18 -23.84
N ILE A 104 1.32 -13.82 -24.31
CA ILE A 104 2.55 -14.60 -24.12
C ILE A 104 3.53 -13.79 -23.29
N PHE A 105 4.07 -14.38 -22.22
CA PHE A 105 5.30 -13.91 -21.60
C PHE A 105 6.47 -14.73 -22.12
N THR A 106 7.54 -14.06 -22.56
CA THR A 106 8.72 -14.81 -23.01
C THR A 106 9.69 -15.08 -21.87
N GLN A 107 10.45 -16.17 -21.98
CA GLN A 107 11.70 -16.35 -21.23
C GLN A 107 12.66 -15.17 -21.51
N MET A 108 13.61 -14.94 -20.60
CA MET A 108 14.68 -13.97 -20.81
C MET A 108 15.59 -14.34 -21.98
N PHE A 109 16.18 -13.31 -22.58
CA PHE A 109 17.12 -13.39 -23.70
C PHE A 109 18.00 -12.13 -23.68
N TYR A 110 19.15 -12.21 -24.35
CA TYR A 110 20.10 -11.09 -24.42
C TYR A 110 20.46 -10.69 -25.86
N ASP A 111 19.82 -11.32 -26.85
CA ASP A 111 19.91 -10.95 -28.27
C ASP A 111 18.56 -10.43 -28.79
N ALA A 112 18.52 -9.15 -29.15
CA ALA A 112 17.33 -8.49 -29.67
C ALA A 112 16.89 -9.06 -31.03
N ASP A 113 17.83 -9.41 -31.90
CA ASP A 113 17.54 -9.88 -33.26
C ASP A 113 16.96 -11.30 -33.23
N VAL A 114 17.43 -12.15 -32.33
CA VAL A 114 16.80 -13.45 -32.05
C VAL A 114 15.34 -13.27 -31.66
N PHE A 115 15.04 -12.37 -30.72
CA PHE A 115 13.67 -12.09 -30.33
C PHE A 115 12.82 -11.52 -31.48
N ILE A 116 13.35 -10.56 -32.24
CA ILE A 116 12.64 -9.96 -33.39
C ILE A 116 12.30 -11.02 -34.44
N ARG A 117 13.24 -11.91 -34.77
CA ARG A 117 13.01 -13.04 -35.70
C ARG A 117 11.93 -13.98 -35.17
N TRP A 118 12.00 -14.34 -33.89
CA TRP A 118 11.01 -15.22 -33.28
C TRP A 118 9.60 -14.61 -33.29
N VAL A 119 9.46 -13.31 -33.02
CA VAL A 119 8.17 -12.62 -33.10
C VAL A 119 7.62 -12.65 -34.53
N LYS A 120 8.45 -12.42 -35.55
CA LYS A 120 8.03 -12.52 -36.96
C LYS A 120 7.53 -13.92 -37.30
N ALA A 121 8.28 -14.95 -36.91
CA ALA A 121 7.87 -16.35 -37.10
C ALA A 121 6.54 -16.66 -36.38
N ALA A 122 6.33 -16.13 -35.17
CA ALA A 122 5.05 -16.27 -34.46
C ALA A 122 3.89 -15.61 -35.23
N ARG A 123 4.10 -14.43 -35.82
CA ARG A 123 3.07 -13.77 -36.65
C ARG A 123 2.79 -14.54 -37.94
N GLU A 124 3.82 -15.06 -38.60
CA GLU A 124 3.68 -15.91 -39.79
C GLU A 124 2.90 -17.20 -39.49
N ALA A 125 3.09 -17.78 -38.30
CA ALA A 125 2.31 -18.92 -37.80
C ALA A 125 0.86 -18.58 -37.40
N GLY A 126 0.44 -17.31 -37.55
CA GLY A 126 -0.92 -16.85 -37.26
C GLY A 126 -1.18 -16.56 -35.77
N ILE A 127 -0.15 -16.43 -34.93
CA ILE A 127 -0.30 -16.01 -33.53
C ILE A 127 -0.53 -14.49 -33.52
N THR A 128 -1.73 -14.06 -33.13
CA THR A 128 -2.12 -12.63 -33.11
C THR A 128 -2.18 -12.02 -31.71
N ILE A 129 -2.14 -12.85 -30.67
CA ILE A 129 -2.20 -12.38 -29.28
C ILE A 129 -0.95 -11.57 -28.90
N PRO A 130 -1.06 -10.64 -27.92
CA PRO A 130 0.07 -9.86 -27.43
C PRO A 130 1.24 -10.73 -26.95
N ILE A 131 2.46 -10.30 -27.29
CA ILE A 131 3.71 -10.87 -26.81
C ILE A 131 4.37 -9.83 -25.91
N VAL A 132 4.78 -10.25 -24.71
CA VAL A 132 5.45 -9.40 -23.73
C VAL A 132 6.83 -10.00 -23.44
N PRO A 133 7.93 -9.35 -23.89
CA PRO A 133 9.29 -9.84 -23.67
C PRO A 133 9.65 -9.85 -22.19
N GLY A 134 10.19 -10.98 -21.73
CA GLY A 134 10.83 -11.13 -20.43
C GLY A 134 12.23 -10.51 -20.43
N ILE A 135 12.46 -9.53 -19.57
CA ILE A 135 13.70 -8.76 -19.46
C ILE A 135 14.28 -8.98 -18.07
N ASN A 136 15.50 -9.51 -17.97
CA ASN A 136 16.18 -9.70 -16.69
C ASN A 136 17.36 -8.71 -16.57
N PRO A 137 17.27 -7.68 -15.70
CA PRO A 137 18.37 -6.76 -15.47
C PRO A 137 19.62 -7.49 -14.95
N ILE A 138 20.79 -7.19 -15.53
CA ILE A 138 22.07 -7.75 -15.07
C ILE A 138 22.52 -6.98 -13.82
N GLN A 139 22.45 -7.62 -12.65
CA GLN A 139 22.71 -6.96 -11.35
C GLN A 139 24.02 -7.36 -10.68
N THR A 140 24.45 -8.61 -10.84
CA THR A 140 25.68 -9.18 -10.29
C THR A 140 26.19 -10.23 -11.26
N TRP A 141 27.51 -10.46 -11.29
CA TRP A 141 28.10 -11.43 -12.20
C TRP A 141 27.60 -12.85 -11.92
N ASN A 142 27.76 -13.30 -10.67
CA ASN A 142 27.37 -14.66 -10.28
C ASN A 142 25.85 -14.89 -10.41
N GLY A 143 25.04 -13.88 -10.12
CA GLY A 143 23.59 -13.95 -10.29
C GLY A 143 23.20 -14.10 -11.76
N PHE A 144 23.85 -13.34 -12.64
CA PHE A 144 23.67 -13.42 -14.09
C PHE A 144 24.04 -14.80 -14.64
N ILE A 145 25.28 -15.27 -14.41
CA ILE A 145 25.75 -16.58 -14.93
C ILE A 145 24.87 -17.74 -14.43
N ARG A 146 24.48 -17.72 -13.15
CA ARG A 146 23.60 -18.76 -12.61
C ARG A 146 22.21 -18.73 -13.26
N ALA A 147 21.62 -17.55 -13.42
CA ALA A 147 20.29 -17.41 -13.99
C ALA A 147 20.27 -17.87 -15.46
N THR A 148 21.27 -17.47 -16.24
CA THR A 148 21.36 -17.82 -17.67
C THR A 148 21.64 -19.30 -17.84
N SER A 149 22.55 -19.90 -17.06
CA SER A 149 22.82 -21.33 -17.05
C SER A 149 21.58 -22.17 -16.71
N LEU A 150 20.85 -21.81 -15.64
CA LEU A 150 19.64 -22.54 -15.23
C LEU A 150 18.55 -22.52 -16.33
N SER A 151 18.44 -21.39 -17.03
CA SER A 151 17.45 -21.21 -18.10
C SER A 151 17.89 -21.74 -19.47
N GLY A 152 19.15 -22.19 -19.62
CA GLY A 152 19.73 -22.51 -20.93
C GLY A 152 19.78 -21.31 -21.89
N THR A 153 19.89 -20.09 -21.36
CA THR A 153 19.90 -18.87 -22.18
C THR A 153 21.29 -18.65 -22.77
N GLU A 154 21.39 -18.64 -24.09
CA GLU A 154 22.59 -18.25 -24.82
C GLU A 154 22.83 -16.75 -24.70
N ILE A 155 24.09 -16.39 -24.48
CA ILE A 155 24.53 -15.02 -24.28
C ILE A 155 25.42 -14.62 -25.46
N PRO A 156 25.14 -13.50 -26.14
CA PRO A 156 26.02 -12.95 -27.15
C PRO A 156 27.45 -12.74 -26.61
N GLN A 157 28.46 -13.14 -27.38
CA GLN A 157 29.85 -13.11 -26.94
C GLN A 157 30.33 -11.67 -26.69
N ASP A 158 29.88 -10.71 -27.49
CA ASP A 158 30.15 -9.28 -27.32
C ASP A 158 29.67 -8.75 -25.96
N LEU A 159 28.51 -9.23 -25.48
CA LEU A 159 28.03 -8.93 -24.13
C LEU A 159 28.98 -9.50 -23.07
N MET A 160 29.39 -10.76 -23.23
CA MET A 160 30.33 -11.42 -22.30
C MET A 160 31.68 -10.71 -22.25
N ASP A 161 32.22 -10.31 -23.39
CA ASP A 161 33.48 -9.59 -23.52
C ASP A 161 33.48 -8.25 -22.77
N ILE A 162 32.31 -7.60 -22.66
CA ILE A 162 32.13 -6.36 -21.88
C ILE A 162 32.08 -6.63 -20.38
N LEU A 163 31.40 -7.69 -19.95
CA LEU A 163 31.12 -7.92 -18.52
C LEU A 163 32.20 -8.73 -17.80
N GLU A 164 32.80 -9.73 -18.47
CA GLU A 164 33.76 -10.65 -17.85
C GLU A 164 34.99 -9.96 -17.22
N PRO A 165 35.59 -8.92 -17.83
CA PRO A 165 36.68 -8.17 -17.21
C PRO A 165 36.32 -7.55 -15.85
N HIS A 166 35.02 -7.38 -15.59
CA HIS A 166 34.49 -6.78 -14.37
C HIS A 166 33.83 -7.80 -13.43
N LYS A 167 34.01 -9.12 -13.65
CA LYS A 167 33.32 -10.19 -12.88
C LYS A 167 33.46 -10.12 -11.35
N ASN A 168 34.50 -9.46 -10.84
CA ASN A 168 34.74 -9.27 -9.41
C ASN A 168 34.27 -7.91 -8.87
N ASN A 169 33.56 -7.11 -9.67
CA ASN A 169 33.04 -5.80 -9.32
C ASN A 169 31.55 -5.69 -9.71
N ASP A 170 30.68 -6.12 -8.79
CA ASP A 170 29.22 -6.11 -9.00
C ASP A 170 28.62 -4.70 -9.18
N GLU A 171 29.29 -3.65 -8.70
CA GLU A 171 28.86 -2.28 -8.99
C GLU A 171 29.06 -1.95 -10.46
N LYS A 172 30.23 -2.27 -11.02
CA LYS A 172 30.53 -2.02 -12.43
C LYS A 172 29.73 -2.93 -13.36
N VAL A 173 29.57 -4.21 -13.02
CA VAL A 173 28.73 -5.17 -13.76
C VAL A 173 27.29 -4.65 -13.85
N ARG A 174 26.75 -4.13 -12.76
CA ARG A 174 25.40 -3.53 -12.77
C ARG A 174 25.32 -2.29 -13.65
N GLU A 175 26.27 -1.36 -13.53
CA GLU A 175 26.27 -0.14 -14.32
C GLU A 175 26.27 -0.44 -15.83
N LEU A 176 27.15 -1.35 -16.27
CA LEU A 176 27.24 -1.77 -17.67
C LEU A 176 26.06 -2.61 -18.11
N GLY A 177 25.66 -3.57 -17.27
CA GLY A 177 24.56 -4.49 -17.52
C GLY A 177 23.23 -3.77 -17.71
N ILE A 178 22.97 -2.70 -16.94
CA ILE A 178 21.78 -1.87 -17.11
C ILE A 178 21.76 -1.18 -18.47
N LYS A 179 22.89 -0.61 -18.92
CA LYS A 179 23.00 0.04 -20.24
C LYS A 179 22.74 -0.94 -21.37
N ILE A 180 23.38 -2.12 -21.32
CA ILE A 180 23.20 -3.19 -22.30
C ILE A 180 21.73 -3.63 -22.40
N VAL A 181 21.10 -3.89 -21.25
CA VAL A 181 19.69 -4.32 -21.21
C VAL A 181 18.75 -3.19 -21.64
N ALA A 182 19.09 -1.93 -21.36
CA ALA A 182 18.32 -0.78 -21.85
C ALA A 182 18.39 -0.67 -23.38
N ASP A 183 19.56 -0.87 -23.98
CA ASP A 183 19.73 -0.86 -25.45
C ASP A 183 18.97 -2.01 -26.12
N LEU A 184 19.00 -3.21 -25.52
CA LEU A 184 18.14 -4.34 -25.90
C LEU A 184 16.66 -3.93 -25.92
N CYS A 185 16.17 -3.31 -24.84
CA CYS A 185 14.78 -2.86 -24.74
C CYS A 185 14.44 -1.79 -25.79
N ARG A 186 15.31 -0.79 -25.99
CA ARG A 186 15.12 0.26 -27.01
C ARG A 186 15.05 -0.34 -28.41
N LYS A 187 15.92 -1.29 -28.74
CA LYS A 187 15.93 -1.98 -30.03
C LYS A 187 14.62 -2.74 -30.27
N ILE A 188 14.12 -3.46 -29.27
CA ILE A 188 12.83 -4.18 -29.35
C ILE A 188 11.67 -3.20 -29.57
N LEU A 189 11.60 -2.13 -28.79
CA LEU A 189 10.50 -1.17 -28.85
C LEU A 189 10.47 -0.39 -30.18
N ASN A 190 11.63 -0.21 -30.82
CA ASN A 190 11.75 0.48 -32.10
C ASN A 190 11.55 -0.43 -33.34
N ALA A 191 11.45 -1.75 -33.17
CA ALA A 191 11.45 -2.71 -34.28
C ALA A 191 10.11 -2.89 -35.01
N ASP A 192 9.06 -2.15 -34.63
CA ASP A 192 7.68 -2.23 -35.19
C ASP A 192 7.12 -3.66 -35.34
N ILE A 193 7.28 -4.46 -34.29
CA ILE A 193 6.82 -5.87 -34.22
C ILE A 193 5.60 -6.05 -33.29
N GLY A 194 4.89 -4.96 -32.99
CA GLY A 194 3.68 -4.97 -32.19
C GLY A 194 3.88 -5.18 -30.68
N ILE A 195 5.10 -4.95 -30.16
CA ILE A 195 5.40 -5.01 -28.72
C ILE A 195 4.94 -3.73 -28.03
N LYS A 196 4.13 -3.88 -26.97
CA LYS A 196 3.48 -2.76 -26.26
C LYS A 196 3.90 -2.62 -24.79
N GLY A 197 4.71 -3.55 -24.28
CA GLY A 197 5.13 -3.55 -22.88
C GLY A 197 6.31 -4.49 -22.67
N LEU A 198 6.95 -4.39 -21.51
CA LEU A 198 8.10 -5.21 -21.10
C LEU A 198 7.78 -5.88 -19.76
N HIS A 199 8.25 -7.11 -19.55
CA HIS A 199 8.09 -7.84 -18.29
C HIS A 199 9.44 -7.97 -17.59
N PHE A 200 9.67 -7.27 -16.48
CA PHE A 200 10.96 -7.28 -15.78
C PHE A 200 11.02 -8.36 -14.69
N TYR A 201 12.01 -9.26 -14.77
CA TYR A 201 12.35 -10.20 -13.70
C TYR A 201 13.11 -9.46 -12.59
N THR A 202 12.46 -9.20 -11.46
CA THR A 202 13.05 -8.39 -10.39
C THR A 202 13.96 -9.19 -9.45
N MET A 203 13.79 -10.51 -9.38
CA MET A 203 14.47 -11.39 -8.43
C MET A 203 14.29 -10.96 -6.96
N ASN A 204 13.16 -10.32 -6.63
CA ASN A 204 12.89 -9.67 -5.34
C ASN A 204 13.90 -8.57 -4.96
N LEU A 205 14.58 -7.98 -5.95
CA LEU A 205 15.51 -6.86 -5.79
C LEU A 205 14.99 -5.62 -6.51
N GLU A 206 14.93 -4.49 -5.80
CA GLU A 206 14.44 -3.23 -6.34
C GLU A 206 15.47 -2.52 -7.23
N LYS A 207 16.72 -2.44 -6.77
CA LYS A 207 17.75 -1.53 -7.30
C LYS A 207 17.97 -1.68 -8.81
N GLY A 208 18.20 -2.90 -9.30
CA GLY A 208 18.47 -3.13 -10.72
C GLY A 208 17.30 -2.75 -11.62
N THR A 209 16.09 -3.17 -11.26
CA THR A 209 14.88 -2.84 -12.04
C THR A 209 14.61 -1.34 -12.05
N LYS A 210 14.77 -0.67 -10.90
CA LYS A 210 14.60 0.78 -10.80
C LYS A 210 15.59 1.55 -11.68
N MET A 211 16.88 1.19 -11.62
CA MET A 211 17.92 1.80 -12.48
C MET A 211 17.59 1.62 -13.96
N LEU A 212 17.08 0.45 -14.37
CA LEU A 212 16.69 0.20 -15.75
C LEU A 212 15.47 1.04 -16.17
N LEU A 213 14.47 1.18 -15.30
CA LEU A 213 13.32 2.05 -15.56
C LEU A 213 13.72 3.53 -15.66
N GLU A 214 14.68 3.97 -14.86
CA GLU A 214 15.26 5.32 -14.94
C GLU A 214 16.02 5.52 -16.27
N GLU A 215 16.87 4.57 -16.65
CA GLU A 215 17.63 4.57 -17.91
C GLU A 215 16.72 4.57 -19.15
N LEU A 216 15.56 3.90 -19.07
CA LEU A 216 14.54 3.89 -20.12
C LEU A 216 13.59 5.10 -20.06
N ASN A 217 13.70 5.96 -19.05
CA ASN A 217 12.76 7.05 -18.77
C ASN A 217 11.30 6.56 -18.60
N PHE A 218 11.12 5.38 -18.02
CA PHE A 218 9.82 4.75 -17.73
C PHE A 218 9.32 4.99 -16.30
N VAL A 219 10.12 5.66 -15.46
CA VAL A 219 9.64 6.18 -14.19
C VAL A 219 8.53 7.23 -14.41
N PRO A 220 7.41 7.16 -13.69
CA PRO A 220 6.33 8.14 -13.84
C PRO A 220 6.85 9.57 -13.63
N ARG A 221 6.60 10.47 -14.60
CA ARG A 221 6.91 11.91 -14.48
C ARG A 221 6.03 12.63 -13.46
N VAL A 222 4.92 12.01 -13.09
CA VAL A 222 3.91 12.52 -12.15
C VAL A 222 3.87 11.54 -10.99
N GLU A 223 4.10 12.03 -9.78
CA GLU A 223 3.75 11.28 -8.56
C GLU A 223 2.30 10.80 -8.74
N THR A 224 2.09 9.49 -8.79
CA THR A 224 0.77 8.90 -8.97
C THR A 224 -0.18 9.52 -7.95
N ILE A 225 -1.07 10.42 -8.39
CA ILE A 225 -1.97 11.12 -7.47
C ILE A 225 -2.88 10.05 -6.89
N LYS A 226 -2.81 9.88 -5.58
CA LYS A 226 -3.61 8.88 -4.86
C LYS A 226 -5.09 9.21 -5.14
N PRO A 227 -5.91 8.27 -5.63
CA PRO A 227 -7.30 8.57 -5.94
C PRO A 227 -8.11 8.94 -4.68
N LEU A 228 -7.71 8.40 -3.53
CA LEU A 228 -8.24 8.63 -2.19
C LEU A 228 -7.04 8.80 -1.23
N PRO A 229 -7.22 9.36 -0.01
CA PRO A 229 -6.13 9.48 0.97
C PRO A 229 -5.61 8.12 1.47
N TRP A 230 -6.30 7.02 1.15
CA TRP A 230 -5.91 5.64 1.43
C TRP A 230 -5.92 4.77 0.17
N ARG A 231 -5.22 3.63 0.21
CA ARG A 231 -5.15 2.69 -0.91
C ARG A 231 -6.43 1.87 -1.02
N GLN A 232 -7.12 2.00 -2.15
CA GLN A 232 -8.32 1.24 -2.42
C GLN A 232 -8.01 -0.24 -2.67
N SER A 233 -8.89 -1.13 -2.19
CA SER A 233 -8.78 -2.56 -2.49
C SER A 233 -9.09 -2.84 -3.96
N LEU A 234 -8.38 -3.80 -4.55
CA LEU A 234 -8.65 -4.27 -5.91
C LEU A 234 -9.67 -5.40 -5.97
N THR A 235 -10.05 -5.95 -4.80
CA THR A 235 -11.06 -7.00 -4.67
C THR A 235 -12.39 -6.52 -5.28
N PRO A 236 -13.02 -7.29 -6.19
CA PRO A 236 -14.22 -6.86 -6.91
C PRO A 236 -15.34 -6.32 -6.02
N THR A 237 -15.60 -6.97 -4.88
CA THR A 237 -16.66 -6.59 -3.92
C THR A 237 -16.43 -5.22 -3.28
N ARG A 238 -15.18 -4.72 -3.25
CA ARG A 238 -14.79 -3.47 -2.57
C ARG A 238 -14.50 -2.31 -3.51
N ARG A 239 -14.65 -2.47 -4.82
CA ARG A 239 -14.28 -1.42 -5.79
C ARG A 239 -15.10 -0.14 -5.68
N THR A 240 -16.26 -0.20 -5.04
CA THR A 240 -17.14 0.95 -4.79
C THR A 240 -16.88 1.61 -3.44
N GLU A 241 -16.06 0.99 -2.59
CA GLU A 241 -15.68 1.53 -1.28
C GLU A 241 -14.93 2.84 -1.48
N THR A 242 -15.49 3.93 -0.94
CA THR A 242 -14.91 5.28 -1.06
C THR A 242 -14.82 6.02 0.27
N ILE A 243 -15.30 5.43 1.37
CA ILE A 243 -15.31 6.04 2.70
C ILE A 243 -14.85 5.05 3.75
N ARG A 244 -13.97 5.50 4.67
CA ARG A 244 -13.52 4.74 5.84
C ARG A 244 -13.53 5.58 7.12
N PRO A 245 -13.76 4.97 8.29
CA PRO A 245 -13.44 5.59 9.57
C PRO A 245 -11.92 5.81 9.70
N ILE A 246 -11.52 6.93 10.30
CA ILE A 246 -10.11 7.32 10.43
C ILE A 246 -9.28 6.40 11.35
N PHE A 247 -9.93 5.65 12.24
CA PHE A 247 -9.29 4.90 13.33
C PHE A 247 -8.27 3.85 12.85
N TRP A 248 -8.53 3.21 11.70
CA TRP A 248 -7.62 2.22 11.11
C TRP A 248 -6.65 2.78 10.06
N ALA A 249 -6.43 4.10 10.01
CA ALA A 249 -5.52 4.72 9.05
C ALA A 249 -4.13 4.07 9.06
N ASN A 250 -3.61 3.75 10.25
CA ASN A 250 -2.30 3.12 10.45
C ASN A 250 -2.37 1.58 10.49
N ARG A 251 -3.55 0.98 10.30
CA ARG A 251 -3.79 -0.48 10.41
C ARG A 251 -4.73 -1.00 9.31
N THR A 252 -4.45 -0.63 8.06
CA THR A 252 -5.29 -0.96 6.90
C THR A 252 -5.57 -2.46 6.76
N LYS A 253 -4.61 -3.34 7.09
CA LYS A 253 -4.81 -4.79 7.03
C LYS A 253 -5.89 -5.28 8.01
N SER A 254 -5.88 -4.76 9.24
CA SER A 254 -6.90 -5.08 10.24
C SER A 254 -8.29 -4.64 9.75
N TYR A 255 -8.40 -3.41 9.25
CA TYR A 255 -9.65 -2.92 8.70
C TYR A 255 -10.21 -3.82 7.59
N LEU A 256 -9.35 -4.25 6.66
CA LEU A 256 -9.76 -5.13 5.57
C LEU A 256 -10.27 -6.48 6.09
N SER A 257 -9.55 -7.11 7.03
CA SER A 257 -9.97 -8.37 7.67
C SER A 257 -11.33 -8.24 8.38
N ARG A 258 -11.49 -7.21 9.23
CA ARG A 258 -12.72 -7.01 10.02
C ARG A 258 -13.96 -6.68 9.21
N THR A 259 -13.78 -6.22 7.98
CA THR A 259 -14.86 -5.85 7.07
C THR A 259 -14.99 -6.85 5.92
N GLU A 260 -14.21 -7.93 5.88
CA GLU A 260 -14.11 -8.85 4.72
C GLU A 260 -15.47 -9.47 4.35
N ASN A 261 -16.27 -9.77 5.36
CA ASN A 261 -17.58 -10.40 5.24
C ASN A 261 -18.74 -9.40 5.05
N TRP A 262 -18.46 -8.13 4.70
CA TRP A 262 -19.52 -7.18 4.36
C TRP A 262 -20.11 -7.48 2.99
N ASP A 263 -21.45 -7.47 2.92
CA ASP A 263 -22.19 -7.61 1.67
C ASP A 263 -22.06 -6.36 0.79
N GLU A 264 -22.10 -5.17 1.40
CA GLU A 264 -21.97 -3.87 0.74
C GLU A 264 -20.98 -2.94 1.46
N TYR A 265 -20.25 -2.13 0.68
CA TYR A 265 -19.26 -1.19 1.19
C TYR A 265 -19.69 0.27 0.97
N PRO A 266 -19.44 1.18 1.94
CA PRO A 266 -19.85 2.58 1.88
C PRO A 266 -19.39 3.32 0.63
N ASN A 267 -20.33 3.96 -0.06
CA ASN A 267 -20.11 4.77 -1.26
C ASN A 267 -20.72 6.18 -1.13
N GLY A 268 -19.89 7.22 -1.11
CA GLY A 268 -20.34 8.63 -1.10
C GLY A 268 -20.93 9.16 0.22
N ARG A 269 -21.81 8.43 0.90
CA ARG A 269 -22.21 8.68 2.30
C ARG A 269 -22.08 7.40 3.12
N PHE A 270 -21.52 7.51 4.31
CA PHE A 270 -21.51 6.39 5.24
C PHE A 270 -22.92 6.27 5.82
N GLY A 271 -23.62 5.20 5.45
CA GLY A 271 -25.01 4.94 5.82
C GLY A 271 -25.20 4.57 7.29
N ASP A 272 -26.43 4.20 7.62
CA ASP A 272 -26.85 3.78 8.96
C ASP A 272 -26.06 2.56 9.46
N SER A 273 -25.18 2.79 10.44
CA SER A 273 -24.23 1.84 11.01
C SER A 273 -24.88 0.78 11.93
N ARG A 274 -26.21 0.66 11.92
CA ARG A 274 -26.99 -0.28 12.75
C ARG A 274 -27.00 -1.75 12.30
N SER A 275 -26.24 -2.11 11.27
CA SER A 275 -25.94 -3.54 10.97
C SER A 275 -24.73 -4.02 11.79
N PRO A 276 -24.58 -5.32 12.10
CA PRO A 276 -23.46 -5.85 12.89
C PRO A 276 -22.16 -5.74 12.07
N ALA A 277 -21.60 -4.54 12.04
CA ALA A 277 -20.72 -4.11 10.96
C ALA A 277 -19.25 -4.43 11.20
N TYR A 278 -18.81 -4.94 12.34
CA TYR A 278 -17.41 -5.36 12.46
C TYR A 278 -17.40 -6.79 12.92
N GLY A 279 -16.90 -7.68 12.06
CA GLY A 279 -16.76 -9.09 12.40
C GLY A 279 -15.82 -9.27 13.60
N GLU A 280 -15.91 -10.43 14.24
CA GLU A 280 -14.82 -10.91 15.09
C GLU A 280 -13.55 -11.01 14.23
N LEU A 281 -12.39 -10.73 14.83
CA LEU A 281 -11.12 -10.81 14.11
C LEU A 281 -10.96 -12.20 13.50
N ASP A 282 -10.26 -12.28 12.37
CA ASP A 282 -9.80 -13.55 11.83
C ASP A 282 -9.13 -14.40 12.94
N GLY A 283 -9.19 -15.73 12.82
CA GLY A 283 -8.72 -16.66 13.85
C GLY A 283 -7.24 -16.54 14.26
N TYR A 284 -6.52 -15.52 13.79
CA TYR A 284 -5.14 -15.19 14.13
C TYR A 284 -5.02 -14.12 15.25
N GLY A 285 -6.10 -13.41 15.60
CA GLY A 285 -6.15 -12.47 16.74
C GLY A 285 -5.62 -11.05 16.46
N ILE A 286 -5.34 -10.25 17.50
CA ILE A 286 -4.72 -8.92 17.36
C ILE A 286 -3.24 -9.03 17.69
N TRP A 287 -2.37 -8.69 16.74
CA TRP A 287 -0.93 -8.67 16.94
C TRP A 287 -0.26 -7.37 16.49
N ILE A 288 0.86 -7.09 17.15
CA ILE A 288 1.84 -6.11 16.71
C ILE A 288 2.77 -6.75 15.68
N LYS A 289 3.30 -5.94 14.76
CA LYS A 289 4.14 -6.45 13.67
C LYS A 289 5.52 -6.90 14.13
N GLN A 290 6.07 -6.20 15.12
CA GLN A 290 7.42 -6.42 15.63
C GLN A 290 7.50 -7.69 16.47
N THR A 291 8.57 -8.47 16.32
CA THR A 291 8.87 -9.54 17.28
C THR A 291 9.23 -8.95 18.65
N PRO A 292 9.24 -9.74 19.74
CA PRO A 292 9.69 -9.26 21.05
C PRO A 292 11.11 -8.65 21.04
N GLU A 293 12.02 -9.20 20.24
CA GLU A 293 13.39 -8.70 20.10
C GLU A 293 13.40 -7.35 19.37
N GLU A 294 12.68 -7.24 18.26
CA GLU A 294 12.56 -6.01 17.48
C GLU A 294 11.87 -4.91 18.30
N GLY A 295 10.79 -5.25 18.99
CA GLY A 295 10.05 -4.33 19.84
C GLY A 295 10.92 -3.80 20.99
N ARG A 296 11.70 -4.65 21.67
CA ARG A 296 12.66 -4.20 22.69
C ARG A 296 13.74 -3.28 22.12
N LYS A 297 14.19 -3.53 20.88
CA LYS A 297 15.17 -2.66 20.20
C LYS A 297 14.59 -1.29 19.86
N ILE A 298 13.31 -1.21 19.50
CA ILE A 298 12.66 0.05 19.10
C ILE A 298 12.15 0.82 20.32
N TRP A 299 11.48 0.13 21.26
CA TRP A 299 10.75 0.73 22.36
C TRP A 299 11.51 0.74 23.70
N GLY A 300 12.65 0.04 23.76
CA GLY A 300 13.42 -0.10 24.98
C GLY A 300 12.66 -0.88 26.05
N THR A 301 12.97 -0.59 27.32
CA THR A 301 12.39 -1.22 28.51
C THR A 301 11.87 -0.13 29.45
N PRO A 302 10.76 0.54 29.09
CA PRO A 302 10.26 1.70 29.85
C PRO A 302 9.84 1.25 31.24
N THR A 303 10.26 1.95 32.29
CA THR A 303 9.89 1.59 33.69
C THR A 303 9.16 2.71 34.40
N THR A 304 9.13 3.91 33.81
CA THR A 304 8.42 5.08 34.30
C THR A 304 7.48 5.63 33.23
N LEU A 305 6.48 6.41 33.65
CA LEU A 305 5.60 7.10 32.72
C LEU A 305 6.37 8.08 31.81
N ASP A 306 7.44 8.70 32.30
CA ASP A 306 8.27 9.61 31.51
C ASP A 306 9.04 8.90 30.39
N ASP A 307 9.41 7.62 30.59
CA ASP A 307 9.96 6.79 29.51
C ASP A 307 8.93 6.60 28.39
N ILE A 308 7.67 6.34 28.74
CA ILE A 308 6.56 6.17 27.79
C ILE A 308 6.29 7.47 27.04
N LYS A 309 6.18 8.60 27.75
CA LYS A 309 6.01 9.93 27.14
C LYS A 309 7.14 10.25 26.15
N SER A 310 8.39 10.03 26.58
CA SER A 310 9.57 10.24 25.74
C SER A 310 9.55 9.36 24.49
N LEU A 311 9.12 8.11 24.61
CA LEU A 311 9.00 7.19 23.48
C LEU A 311 8.04 7.71 22.41
N PHE A 312 6.85 8.17 22.81
CA PHE A 312 5.86 8.71 21.88
C PHE A 312 6.31 10.05 21.27
N ALA A 313 6.96 10.92 22.06
CA ALA A 313 7.54 12.15 21.55
C ALA A 313 8.63 11.88 20.49
N LYS A 314 9.50 10.88 20.74
CA LYS A 314 10.53 10.43 19.79
C LYS A 314 9.95 9.91 18.48
N PHE A 315 8.78 9.26 18.52
CA PHE A 315 8.07 8.85 17.30
C PHE A 315 7.65 10.08 16.50
N CYS A 316 7.05 11.08 17.15
CA CYS A 316 6.61 12.31 16.49
C CYS A 316 7.77 13.12 15.90
N SER A 317 8.97 13.03 16.49
CA SER A 317 10.19 13.65 15.98
C SER A 317 11.01 12.74 15.04
N GLN A 318 10.45 11.64 14.53
CA GLN A 318 11.08 10.68 13.61
C GLN A 318 12.33 9.95 14.14
N GLN A 319 12.60 9.98 15.45
CA GLN A 319 13.73 9.28 16.05
C GLN A 319 13.49 7.76 16.13
N ILE A 320 12.22 7.35 16.19
CA ILE A 320 11.81 5.95 16.06
C ILE A 320 10.77 5.81 14.94
N LYS A 321 10.70 4.62 14.35
CA LYS A 321 9.93 4.36 13.12
C LYS A 321 8.57 3.71 13.33
N ALA A 322 8.24 3.29 14.55
CA ALA A 322 7.01 2.56 14.84
C ALA A 322 6.59 2.70 16.31
N LEU A 323 5.28 2.61 16.52
CA LEU A 323 4.61 2.42 17.81
C LEU A 323 3.71 1.17 17.71
N PRO A 324 3.22 0.59 18.81
CA PRO A 324 2.29 -0.55 18.75
C PRO A 324 1.05 -0.32 17.86
N TRP A 325 0.57 0.93 17.79
CA TRP A 325 -0.57 1.35 16.97
C TRP A 325 -0.21 1.80 15.55
N SER A 326 1.08 1.98 15.24
CA SER A 326 1.56 2.40 13.91
C SER A 326 2.77 1.58 13.47
N ASP A 327 2.55 0.69 12.50
CA ASP A 327 3.60 -0.17 11.95
C ASP A 327 4.40 0.49 10.81
N GLN A 328 4.09 1.77 10.52
CA GLN A 328 4.76 2.63 9.55
C GLN A 328 5.39 3.85 10.25
N PRO A 329 6.44 4.44 9.63
CA PRO A 329 6.98 5.74 10.05
C PRO A 329 5.92 6.86 9.97
N PRO A 330 6.12 7.97 10.70
CA PRO A 330 5.28 9.18 10.59
C PRO A 330 5.07 9.61 9.14
N SER A 331 3.81 9.87 8.76
CA SER A 331 3.46 10.36 7.43
C SER A 331 3.91 11.81 7.22
N THR A 332 4.13 12.22 5.98
CA THR A 332 4.49 13.62 5.65
C THR A 332 3.48 14.63 6.19
N GLU A 333 2.20 14.27 6.19
CA GLU A 333 1.10 15.05 6.77
C GLU A 333 1.25 15.21 8.29
N MET A 334 1.52 14.12 9.02
CA MET A 334 1.70 14.17 10.48
C MET A 334 2.85 15.10 10.88
N LEU A 335 3.93 15.14 10.09
CA LEU A 335 5.11 15.96 10.40
C LEU A 335 4.82 17.45 10.43
N VAL A 336 3.76 17.91 9.76
CA VAL A 336 3.34 19.32 9.79
C VAL A 336 2.97 19.78 11.21
N ILE A 337 2.47 18.85 12.04
CA ILE A 337 2.11 19.07 13.44
C ILE A 337 2.98 18.26 14.42
N GLY A 338 4.11 17.72 13.95
CA GLY A 338 4.93 16.77 14.70
C GLY A 338 5.49 17.35 16.01
N GLN A 339 5.83 18.64 16.04
CA GLN A 339 6.32 19.31 17.25
C GLN A 339 5.22 19.46 18.31
N GLN A 340 4.01 19.87 17.90
CA GLN A 340 2.85 19.98 18.78
C GLN A 340 2.49 18.61 19.36
N LEU A 341 2.49 17.56 18.53
CA LEU A 341 2.26 16.18 18.96
C LEU A 341 3.35 15.72 19.95
N ALA A 342 4.62 15.96 19.67
CA ALA A 342 5.71 15.59 20.59
C ALA A 342 5.51 16.22 21.98
N ARG A 343 5.17 17.51 22.01
CA ARG A 343 4.88 18.23 23.25
C ARG A 343 3.63 17.72 23.97
N MET A 344 2.57 17.35 23.23
CA MET A 344 1.39 16.71 23.83
C MET A 344 1.77 15.39 24.52
N ASN A 345 2.62 14.58 23.89
CA ASN A 345 3.10 13.33 24.46
C ASN A 345 3.95 13.56 25.72
N GLU A 346 4.81 14.58 25.74
CA GLU A 346 5.57 14.98 26.95
C GLU A 346 4.65 15.39 28.11
N LEU A 347 3.45 15.90 27.81
CA LEU A 347 2.44 16.24 28.81
C LEU A 347 1.57 15.03 29.25
N GLY A 348 1.78 13.84 28.68
CA GLY A 348 1.03 12.63 29.04
C GLY A 348 -0.20 12.33 28.17
N TYR A 349 -0.43 13.09 27.09
CA TYR A 349 -1.45 12.76 26.08
C TYR A 349 -0.82 11.87 25.01
N LEU A 350 -0.92 10.55 25.19
CA LEU A 350 -0.19 9.56 24.40
C LEU A 350 -0.84 9.35 23.03
N THR A 351 -0.42 10.10 22.01
CA THR A 351 -1.06 10.17 20.69
C THR A 351 -0.78 8.94 19.83
N ILE A 352 -1.82 8.37 19.22
CA ILE A 352 -1.74 7.19 18.34
C ILE A 352 -2.21 7.45 16.90
N ASN A 353 -2.95 8.54 16.67
CA ASN A 353 -3.42 8.95 15.36
C ASN A 353 -3.68 10.47 15.33
N SER A 354 -3.50 11.10 14.16
CA SER A 354 -3.66 12.55 14.00
C SER A 354 -3.74 12.96 12.54
N GLN A 355 -4.46 14.06 12.25
CA GLN A 355 -4.32 14.83 11.02
C GLN A 355 -4.43 16.35 11.31
N PRO A 356 -3.68 17.21 10.62
CA PRO A 356 -3.79 18.66 10.74
C PRO A 356 -5.07 19.19 10.09
N ALA A 357 -5.45 20.43 10.43
CA ALA A 357 -6.48 21.13 9.66
C ALA A 357 -5.90 21.60 8.32
N VAL A 358 -6.65 21.37 7.25
CA VAL A 358 -6.31 21.83 5.89
C VAL A 358 -7.49 22.59 5.31
N ASN A 359 -7.20 23.82 4.88
CA ASN A 359 -8.18 24.71 4.29
C ASN A 359 -7.86 24.92 2.80
N GLY A 360 -8.28 23.98 1.95
CA GLY A 360 -8.18 24.10 0.51
C GLY A 360 -6.76 23.96 -0.04
N ALA A 361 -6.03 22.90 0.34
CA ALA A 361 -4.78 22.56 -0.35
C ALA A 361 -5.10 22.06 -1.77
N ARG A 362 -4.18 22.25 -2.72
CA ARG A 362 -4.38 21.72 -4.08
C ARG A 362 -4.39 20.20 -4.05
N SER A 363 -5.16 19.57 -4.93
CA SER A 363 -5.21 18.10 -5.02
C SER A 363 -3.90 17.44 -5.46
N ASP A 364 -2.95 18.21 -5.97
CA ASP A 364 -1.58 17.81 -6.29
C ASP A 364 -0.54 18.28 -5.25
N ASP A 365 -0.99 18.71 -4.06
CA ASP A 365 -0.11 19.03 -2.94
C ASP A 365 0.70 17.81 -2.48
N LYS A 366 1.99 17.99 -2.17
CA LYS A 366 2.89 16.89 -1.81
C LYS A 366 2.60 16.25 -0.45
N ALA A 367 2.07 17.01 0.50
CA ALA A 367 1.76 16.52 1.83
C ALA A 367 0.32 16.02 1.92
N PHE A 368 -0.62 16.75 1.32
CA PHE A 368 -2.06 16.53 1.51
C PHE A 368 -2.82 16.08 0.26
N GLY A 369 -2.21 16.16 -0.92
CA GLY A 369 -2.89 16.01 -2.20
C GLY A 369 -3.39 14.58 -2.46
N TRP A 370 -4.64 14.50 -2.92
CA TRP A 370 -5.28 13.30 -3.43
C TRP A 370 -6.43 13.68 -4.39
N GLY A 371 -6.91 12.72 -5.17
CA GLY A 371 -8.01 12.87 -6.12
C GLY A 371 -7.59 13.46 -7.48
N PRO A 372 -8.57 13.79 -8.35
CA PRO A 372 -8.28 14.40 -9.65
C PRO A 372 -7.49 15.71 -9.56
N LYS A 373 -6.68 16.02 -10.57
CA LYS A 373 -5.97 17.30 -10.70
C LYS A 373 -6.94 18.50 -10.72
N ASN A 374 -6.41 19.68 -10.37
CA ASN A 374 -7.13 20.96 -10.36
C ASN A 374 -8.31 21.02 -9.37
N GLY A 375 -8.30 20.16 -8.35
CA GLY A 375 -9.24 20.22 -7.23
C GLY A 375 -8.60 20.77 -5.97
N TYR A 376 -9.40 20.78 -4.91
CA TYR A 376 -8.99 21.22 -3.58
C TYR A 376 -9.39 20.19 -2.53
N VAL A 377 -8.50 19.97 -1.56
CA VAL A 377 -8.69 19.05 -0.44
C VAL A 377 -8.74 19.81 0.88
N TYR A 378 -9.51 19.27 1.81
CA TYR A 378 -9.82 19.89 3.09
C TYR A 378 -9.79 18.85 4.19
N GLN A 379 -9.37 19.26 5.38
CA GLN A 379 -9.33 18.42 6.58
C GLN A 379 -9.75 19.22 7.80
N LYS A 380 -10.59 18.62 8.66
CA LYS A 380 -10.71 19.05 10.05
C LYS A 380 -9.52 18.51 10.84
N ALA A 381 -9.02 19.28 11.81
CA ALA A 381 -8.00 18.74 12.69
C ALA A 381 -8.58 17.58 13.53
N TYR A 382 -7.78 16.53 13.70
CA TYR A 382 -8.13 15.33 14.46
C TYR A 382 -6.95 14.89 15.31
N LEU A 383 -7.23 14.47 16.54
CA LEU A 383 -6.29 13.84 17.45
C LEU A 383 -6.93 12.59 18.06
N GLU A 384 -6.10 11.57 18.27
CA GLU A 384 -6.45 10.37 18.99
C GLU A 384 -5.35 9.97 19.96
N PHE A 385 -5.67 9.79 21.23
CA PHE A 385 -4.66 9.58 22.27
C PHE A 385 -5.20 8.82 23.49
N PHE A 386 -4.29 8.18 24.21
CA PHE A 386 -4.56 7.68 25.57
C PHE A 386 -4.25 8.75 26.61
N VAL A 387 -5.07 8.85 27.65
CA VAL A 387 -4.88 9.82 28.74
C VAL A 387 -5.40 9.27 30.08
N HIS A 388 -4.74 9.66 31.17
CA HIS A 388 -5.18 9.32 32.53
C HIS A 388 -6.53 9.98 32.88
N PRO A 389 -7.42 9.32 33.65
CA PRO A 389 -8.75 9.85 33.99
C PRO A 389 -8.75 11.26 34.60
N ASP A 390 -7.82 11.56 35.50
CA ASP A 390 -7.74 12.89 36.16
C ASP A 390 -7.43 14.00 35.15
N GLN A 391 -6.51 13.73 34.24
CA GLN A 391 -6.11 14.66 33.19
C GLN A 391 -7.22 14.82 32.14
N LEU A 392 -7.94 13.73 31.81
CA LEU A 392 -9.14 13.79 30.98
C LEU A 392 -10.22 14.67 31.61
N GLN A 393 -10.47 14.55 32.92
CA GLN A 393 -11.46 15.37 33.60
C GLN A 393 -11.11 16.86 33.55
N ALA A 394 -9.83 17.21 33.69
CA ALA A 394 -9.36 18.58 33.53
C ALA A 394 -9.52 19.09 32.08
N LEU A 395 -9.24 18.24 31.09
CA LEU A 395 -9.41 18.55 29.68
C LEU A 395 -10.87 18.79 29.30
N ILE A 396 -11.79 17.90 29.72
CA ILE A 396 -13.24 18.00 29.45
C ILE A 396 -13.79 19.37 29.88
N LYS A 397 -13.43 19.83 31.09
CA LYS A 397 -13.86 21.15 31.61
C LYS A 397 -13.47 22.33 30.72
N ARG A 398 -12.41 22.19 29.91
CA ARG A 398 -11.93 23.22 28.96
C ARG A 398 -12.63 23.10 27.63
N ILE A 399 -12.69 21.89 27.09
CA ILE A 399 -13.15 21.64 25.72
C ILE A 399 -14.67 21.74 25.59
N GLU A 400 -15.45 21.44 26.65
CA GLU A 400 -16.91 21.61 26.63
C GLU A 400 -17.35 23.08 26.55
N ARG A 401 -16.42 24.02 26.77
CA ARG A 401 -16.68 25.46 26.56
C ARG A 401 -16.56 25.88 25.10
N ASP A 402 -15.94 25.05 24.26
CA ASP A 402 -15.73 25.30 22.85
C ASP A 402 -16.78 24.55 22.01
N THR A 403 -17.69 25.29 21.39
CA THR A 403 -18.75 24.73 20.56
C THR A 403 -18.24 24.09 19.28
N ASN A 404 -16.98 24.33 18.90
CA ASN A 404 -16.36 23.71 17.71
C ASN A 404 -15.74 22.34 18.03
N VAL A 405 -15.69 21.90 19.28
CA VAL A 405 -15.09 20.61 19.62
C VAL A 405 -16.13 19.49 19.58
N THR A 406 -15.76 18.36 18.99
CA THR A 406 -16.45 17.08 19.17
C THR A 406 -15.47 16.05 19.68
N TYR A 407 -15.83 15.29 20.73
CA TYR A 407 -14.95 14.25 21.26
C TYR A 407 -15.72 13.00 21.67
N TYR A 408 -15.02 11.86 21.67
CA TYR A 408 -15.45 10.63 22.32
C TYR A 408 -14.31 10.10 23.16
N ALA A 409 -14.57 9.77 24.42
CA ALA A 409 -13.59 9.21 25.35
C ALA A 409 -14.15 7.90 25.92
N ILE A 410 -13.42 6.80 25.76
CA ILE A 410 -13.85 5.47 26.18
C ILE A 410 -12.72 4.73 26.88
N ASN A 411 -13.02 4.05 28.00
CA ASN A 411 -12.06 3.16 28.66
C ASN A 411 -12.21 1.72 28.14
N LYS A 412 -11.33 0.84 28.62
CA LYS A 412 -11.33 -0.58 28.26
C LYS A 412 -12.65 -1.28 28.59
N GLN A 413 -13.31 -0.87 29.67
CA GLN A 413 -14.58 -1.41 30.15
C GLN A 413 -15.78 -0.98 29.29
N GLY A 414 -15.61 0.06 28.46
CA GLY A 414 -16.66 0.57 27.57
C GLY A 414 -17.40 1.81 28.08
N ASP A 415 -16.92 2.45 29.15
CA ASP A 415 -17.52 3.67 29.69
C ASP A 415 -17.27 4.85 28.75
N LEU A 416 -18.25 5.17 27.91
CA LEU A 416 -18.19 6.24 26.92
C LEU A 416 -18.60 7.60 27.51
N LYS A 417 -17.79 8.63 27.26
CA LYS A 417 -18.08 10.05 27.51
C LYS A 417 -17.97 10.82 26.20
N THR A 418 -18.96 11.62 25.85
CA THR A 418 -18.97 12.41 24.61
C THR A 418 -19.87 13.63 24.74
N ASN A 419 -19.55 14.69 24.00
CA ASN A 419 -20.43 15.83 23.80
C ASN A 419 -21.22 15.75 22.47
N SER A 420 -21.04 14.69 21.69
CA SER A 420 -21.77 14.49 20.43
C SER A 420 -23.20 14.08 20.72
N THR A 421 -24.15 14.83 20.16
CA THR A 421 -25.59 14.53 20.20
C THR A 421 -26.11 13.98 18.86
N SER A 422 -25.24 13.90 17.85
CA SER A 422 -25.57 13.40 16.51
C SER A 422 -25.25 11.91 16.41
N GLU A 423 -26.20 11.13 15.90
CA GLU A 423 -25.98 9.73 15.51
C GLU A 423 -25.27 9.60 14.15
N GLY A 424 -25.20 10.69 13.38
CA GLY A 424 -24.57 10.71 12.05
C GLY A 424 -23.04 10.87 12.09
N PRO A 425 -22.33 10.34 11.08
CA PRO A 425 -20.87 10.44 10.98
C PRO A 425 -20.43 11.89 10.69
N THR A 426 -19.29 12.28 11.27
CA THR A 426 -18.63 13.55 10.97
C THR A 426 -17.56 13.36 9.90
N ALA A 427 -17.71 14.01 8.76
CA ALA A 427 -16.64 14.06 7.76
C ALA A 427 -15.45 14.88 8.28
N VAL A 428 -14.25 14.31 8.19
CA VAL A 428 -13.00 14.95 8.64
C VAL A 428 -11.99 15.14 7.51
N THR A 429 -12.19 14.50 6.36
CA THR A 429 -11.42 14.75 5.13
C THR A 429 -12.39 14.78 3.95
N TRP A 430 -12.31 15.80 3.11
CA TRP A 430 -13.11 15.89 1.89
C TRP A 430 -12.37 16.62 0.77
N GLY A 431 -12.84 16.44 -0.46
CA GLY A 431 -12.28 17.05 -1.65
C GLY A 431 -13.35 17.51 -2.62
N VAL A 432 -13.09 18.65 -3.26
CA VAL A 432 -13.94 19.24 -4.30
C VAL A 432 -13.14 19.26 -5.59
N PHE A 433 -13.67 18.62 -6.63
CA PHE A 433 -12.95 18.39 -7.88
C PHE A 433 -13.79 18.85 -9.08
N PRO A 434 -13.17 19.41 -10.13
CA PRO A 434 -13.88 19.80 -11.34
C PRO A 434 -14.67 18.62 -11.95
N GLY A 435 -15.95 18.85 -12.22
CA GLY A 435 -16.81 17.85 -12.88
C GLY A 435 -17.18 16.64 -12.01
N LYS A 436 -17.01 16.72 -10.68
CA LYS A 436 -17.41 15.66 -9.73
C LYS A 436 -18.20 16.22 -8.56
N GLU A 437 -19.01 15.36 -7.95
CA GLU A 437 -19.56 15.61 -6.62
C GLU A 437 -18.46 15.65 -5.55
N VAL A 438 -18.79 16.20 -4.38
CA VAL A 438 -17.88 16.24 -3.23
C VAL A 438 -17.58 14.83 -2.77
N VAL A 439 -16.29 14.52 -2.58
CA VAL A 439 -15.83 13.22 -2.09
C VAL A 439 -15.40 13.39 -0.62
N GLN A 440 -15.94 12.57 0.27
CA GLN A 440 -15.66 12.64 1.72
C GLN A 440 -15.12 11.30 2.26
N PRO A 441 -13.85 10.97 1.98
CA PRO A 441 -13.34 9.61 2.14
C PRO A 441 -12.99 9.19 3.57
N THR A 442 -13.00 10.15 4.51
CA THR A 442 -12.60 9.91 5.90
C THR A 442 -13.61 10.52 6.85
N ILE A 443 -14.08 9.71 7.79
CA ILE A 443 -15.10 10.09 8.78
C ILE A 443 -14.69 9.71 10.21
N VAL A 444 -15.40 10.29 11.18
CA VAL A 444 -15.39 9.93 12.60
C VAL A 444 -16.83 9.64 13.03
N GLU A 445 -17.05 8.49 13.67
CA GLU A 445 -18.37 8.10 14.18
C GLU A 445 -18.24 7.12 15.36
N ALA A 446 -19.27 7.09 16.23
CA ALA A 446 -19.22 6.43 17.53
C ALA A 446 -19.15 4.90 17.47
N VAL A 447 -19.89 4.24 16.58
CA VAL A 447 -19.95 2.77 16.45
C VAL A 447 -18.60 2.21 16.04
N SER A 448 -18.00 2.76 14.99
CA SER A 448 -16.64 2.42 14.55
C SER A 448 -15.60 2.69 15.64
N PHE A 449 -15.75 3.78 16.40
CA PHE A 449 -14.84 4.08 17.50
C PHE A 449 -14.93 3.04 18.63
N MET A 450 -16.15 2.63 18.99
CA MET A 450 -16.39 1.56 19.96
C MET A 450 -15.82 0.22 19.46
N ALA A 451 -15.99 -0.09 18.17
CA ALA A 451 -15.42 -1.29 17.57
C ALA A 451 -13.89 -1.25 17.45
N TRP A 452 -13.29 -0.05 17.37
CA TRP A 452 -11.85 0.16 17.35
C TRP A 452 -11.21 0.04 18.73
N LYS A 453 -11.90 0.47 19.80
CA LYS A 453 -11.33 0.48 21.17
C LYS A 453 -10.71 -0.86 21.54
N ASP A 454 -11.38 -1.96 21.21
CA ASP A 454 -10.96 -3.30 21.64
C ASP A 454 -9.62 -3.66 21.01
N GLU A 455 -9.42 -3.32 19.73
CA GLU A 455 -8.13 -3.47 19.06
C GLU A 455 -7.09 -2.52 19.64
N ALA A 456 -7.44 -1.25 19.86
CA ALA A 456 -6.52 -0.26 20.40
C ALA A 456 -5.97 -0.67 21.78
N PHE A 457 -6.82 -1.12 22.70
CA PHE A 457 -6.39 -1.58 24.03
C PHE A 457 -5.61 -2.90 23.96
N GLU A 458 -6.04 -3.86 23.12
CA GLU A 458 -5.31 -5.13 23.00
C GLU A 458 -3.92 -4.92 22.39
N LEU A 459 -3.72 -3.97 21.47
CA LEU A 459 -2.38 -3.64 20.97
C LEU A 459 -1.43 -3.18 22.09
N GLY A 460 -1.93 -2.41 23.05
CA GLY A 460 -1.17 -2.06 24.24
C GLY A 460 -0.89 -3.28 25.14
N CYS A 461 -1.85 -4.20 25.27
CA CYS A 461 -1.63 -5.47 25.98
C CYS A 461 -0.59 -6.36 25.26
N GLN A 462 -0.58 -6.41 23.93
CA GLN A 462 0.44 -7.11 23.14
C GLN A 462 1.83 -6.47 23.31
N TRP A 463 1.90 -5.14 23.35
CA TRP A 463 3.14 -4.45 23.68
C TRP A 463 3.65 -4.83 25.08
N ALA A 464 2.77 -4.90 26.08
CA ALA A 464 3.17 -5.34 27.41
C ALA A 464 3.72 -6.78 27.44
N LYS A 465 3.17 -7.68 26.61
CA LYS A 465 3.60 -9.09 26.48
C LYS A 465 5.00 -9.26 25.89
N ILE A 466 5.60 -8.23 25.28
CA ILE A 466 7.01 -8.25 24.88
C ILE A 466 7.95 -8.40 26.08
N TYR A 467 7.53 -7.91 27.25
CA TYR A 467 8.32 -7.91 28.47
C TYR A 467 7.95 -9.10 29.36
N GLU A 468 8.92 -9.57 30.13
CA GLU A 468 8.75 -10.71 31.02
C GLU A 468 7.58 -10.49 32.00
N PRO A 469 6.79 -11.55 32.31
CA PRO A 469 5.76 -11.50 33.34
C PRO A 469 6.29 -10.89 34.65
N GLY A 470 5.57 -9.91 35.19
CA GLY A 470 5.91 -9.26 36.45
C GLY A 470 7.02 -8.19 36.40
N SER A 471 7.67 -7.99 35.24
CA SER A 471 8.65 -6.92 35.04
C SER A 471 8.04 -5.52 35.25
N PRO A 472 8.82 -4.51 35.67
CA PRO A 472 8.33 -3.15 35.82
C PRO A 472 7.70 -2.58 34.54
N SER A 473 8.30 -2.86 33.37
CA SER A 473 7.77 -2.42 32.08
C SER A 473 6.41 -3.01 31.75
N ARG A 474 6.25 -4.32 31.98
CA ARG A 474 4.96 -4.98 31.74
C ARG A 474 3.88 -4.40 32.65
N LYS A 475 4.16 -4.28 33.95
CA LYS A 475 3.22 -3.72 34.93
C LYS A 475 2.81 -2.29 34.59
N LEU A 476 3.77 -1.46 34.16
CA LEU A 476 3.51 -0.09 33.75
C LEU A 476 2.57 -0.04 32.56
N ILE A 477 2.86 -0.77 31.48
CA ILE A 477 2.04 -0.74 30.26
C ILE A 477 0.65 -1.34 30.51
N GLU A 478 0.56 -2.46 31.25
CA GLU A 478 -0.72 -3.04 31.66
C GLU A 478 -1.53 -2.06 32.52
N GLY A 479 -0.89 -1.35 33.46
CA GLY A 479 -1.53 -0.31 34.26
C GLY A 479 -2.12 0.80 33.40
N ILE A 480 -1.34 1.35 32.47
CA ILE A 480 -1.82 2.37 31.52
C ILE A 480 -3.03 1.84 30.75
N MET A 481 -2.97 0.64 30.17
CA MET A 481 -4.08 0.09 29.37
C MET A 481 -5.31 -0.29 30.20
N ASN A 482 -5.19 -0.50 31.50
CA ASN A 482 -6.32 -0.82 32.36
C ASN A 482 -7.00 0.43 32.93
N GLU A 483 -6.27 1.54 33.08
CA GLU A 483 -6.76 2.76 33.73
C GLU A 483 -7.08 3.90 32.76
N TYR A 484 -6.38 4.00 31.63
CA TYR A 484 -6.47 5.16 30.73
C TYR A 484 -7.73 5.11 29.86
N PHE A 485 -8.16 6.29 29.43
CA PHE A 485 -9.18 6.46 28.40
C PHE A 485 -8.52 6.65 27.04
N LEU A 486 -9.08 5.99 26.02
CA LEU A 486 -8.85 6.30 24.62
C LEU A 486 -9.78 7.44 24.22
N VAL A 487 -9.22 8.51 23.66
CA VAL A 487 -9.97 9.71 23.27
C VAL A 487 -9.75 9.99 21.80
N ASN A 488 -10.84 10.20 21.04
CA ASN A 488 -10.77 10.88 19.76
C ASN A 488 -11.35 12.30 19.88
N PHE A 489 -10.72 13.25 19.20
CA PHE A 489 -10.94 14.69 19.39
C PHE A 489 -10.88 15.40 18.03
N VAL A 490 -11.98 16.02 17.63
CA VAL A 490 -12.13 16.76 16.36
C VAL A 490 -12.37 18.23 16.66
N HIS A 491 -11.63 19.11 15.98
CA HIS A 491 -11.96 20.54 15.93
C HIS A 491 -12.69 20.85 14.61
N ASN A 492 -13.93 21.31 14.70
CA ASN A 492 -14.82 21.47 13.55
C ASN A 492 -14.50 22.71 12.70
N ASP A 493 -13.91 23.74 13.28
CA ASP A 493 -13.41 24.87 12.51
C ASP A 493 -12.03 24.51 11.93
N PHE A 494 -12.03 24.17 10.65
CA PHE A 494 -10.84 23.81 9.88
C PHE A 494 -10.03 25.02 9.38
N HIS A 495 -10.52 26.24 9.58
CA HIS A 495 -9.77 27.46 9.24
C HIS A 495 -8.66 27.72 10.25
N ASP A 496 -8.91 27.37 11.52
CA ASP A 496 -7.99 27.56 12.62
C ASP A 496 -7.14 26.31 12.89
N ARG A 497 -5.91 26.32 12.37
CA ARG A 497 -5.00 25.16 12.43
C ARG A 497 -4.51 24.82 13.84
N GLU A 498 -4.50 25.79 14.74
CA GLU A 498 -3.92 25.64 16.08
C GLU A 498 -4.98 25.42 17.16
N ALA A 499 -6.26 25.67 16.85
CA ALA A 499 -7.33 25.60 17.83
C ALA A 499 -7.42 24.24 18.53
N ILE A 500 -7.16 23.15 17.80
CA ILE A 500 -7.16 21.80 18.35
C ILE A 500 -6.13 21.61 19.49
N PHE A 501 -5.01 22.34 19.47
CA PHE A 501 -3.93 22.18 20.43
C PHE A 501 -4.05 23.08 21.67
N ARG A 502 -4.79 24.20 21.57
CA ARG A 502 -4.91 25.19 22.66
C ARG A 502 -5.34 24.59 24.00
N PRO A 503 -6.33 23.67 24.08
CA PRO A 503 -6.77 23.11 25.37
C PRO A 503 -5.67 22.37 26.15
N PHE A 504 -4.66 21.86 25.43
CA PHE A 504 -3.59 21.04 26.00
C PHE A 504 -2.45 21.88 26.61
N PHE A 505 -2.27 23.13 26.17
CA PHE A 505 -1.08 23.93 26.51
C PHE A 505 -1.32 25.06 27.53
N VAL A 506 -2.55 25.22 28.02
CA VAL A 506 -2.96 26.34 28.89
C VAL A 506 -2.15 26.45 30.19
N ASP A 507 -1.86 25.34 30.89
CA ASP A 507 -1.19 25.38 32.21
C ASP A 507 0.34 25.47 32.11
N SER A 508 0.89 25.27 30.90
CA SER A 508 2.33 25.18 30.71
C SER A 508 3.03 26.54 30.61
N GLY A 509 2.28 27.65 30.60
CA GLY A 509 2.82 29.01 30.38
C GLY A 509 3.46 29.23 29.00
N LEU A 510 3.52 28.18 28.19
CA LEU A 510 4.20 28.10 26.91
C LEU A 510 3.15 28.29 25.80
N LYS A 511 3.34 29.28 24.93
CA LYS A 511 2.50 29.48 23.72
C LYS A 511 2.53 28.24 22.84
N ALA A 512 1.50 28.05 21.98
CA ALA A 512 1.48 26.96 20.99
C ALA A 512 2.68 26.99 20.02
N ASN A 513 3.35 28.14 19.90
CA ASN A 513 4.56 28.29 19.10
C ASN A 513 5.79 27.69 19.82
N GLY A 514 6.41 26.68 19.22
CA GLY A 514 7.87 26.66 19.11
C GLY A 514 8.26 27.59 17.96
N ASP A 515 9.29 28.40 18.11
CA ASP A 515 9.73 29.36 17.09
C ASP A 515 10.08 28.67 15.76
N THR A 516 9.12 28.64 14.83
CA THR A 516 9.36 28.57 13.39
C THR A 516 8.23 29.31 12.69
N GLU A 517 8.55 30.40 11.98
CA GLU A 517 7.66 30.93 10.96
C GLU A 517 7.43 29.82 9.93
N THR A 518 6.22 29.28 9.90
CA THR A 518 5.78 28.43 8.80
C THR A 518 5.72 29.32 7.56
N PRO A 519 6.31 28.96 6.41
CA PRO A 519 6.21 29.79 5.22
C PRO A 519 4.73 29.91 4.86
N ALA A 520 4.26 31.14 4.70
CA ALA A 520 2.96 31.40 4.11
C ALA A 520 2.91 30.77 2.71
N VAL A 521 2.30 29.59 2.61
CA VAL A 521 1.91 29.04 1.31
C VAL A 521 0.67 29.80 0.88
N ASN A 522 0.78 30.48 -0.27
CA ASN A 522 -0.14 31.42 -0.90
C ASN A 522 0.00 32.87 -0.45
N GLY A 523 1.07 33.50 -0.94
CA GLY A 523 1.25 34.95 -0.92
C GLY A 523 0.12 35.68 -1.65
N ILE A 524 -0.94 36.01 -0.91
CA ILE A 524 -1.85 37.12 -1.22
C ILE A 524 -2.09 37.88 0.09
N LYS A 525 -1.38 39.00 0.27
CA LYS A 525 -1.81 40.05 1.19
C LYS A 525 -3.07 40.67 0.57
N VAL A 526 -4.23 40.43 1.16
CA VAL A 526 -5.42 41.22 0.86
C VAL A 526 -5.24 42.56 1.55
N ASN A 527 -4.78 43.57 0.79
CA ASN A 527 -4.89 44.96 1.23
C ASN A 527 -6.37 45.32 1.29
N GLY A 528 -6.88 45.53 2.50
CA GLY A 528 -8.23 46.05 2.72
C GLY A 528 -8.36 47.45 2.13
N PHE A 529 -9.13 47.59 1.07
CA PHE A 529 -9.82 48.83 0.75
C PHE A 529 -11.29 48.67 1.12
N VAL A 530 -11.65 49.35 2.21
CA VAL A 530 -13.04 49.53 2.64
C VAL A 530 -13.65 50.58 1.71
N ASN A 531 -14.49 50.17 0.77
CA ASN A 531 -15.38 51.10 0.06
C ASN A 531 -16.78 50.98 0.64
N GLY A 532 -17.03 51.72 1.72
CA GLY A 532 -18.36 52.09 2.16
C GLY A 532 -18.66 53.50 1.68
N HIS A 533 -19.65 53.63 0.78
CA HIS A 533 -20.72 54.65 0.82
C HIS A 533 -21.50 54.61 -0.51
N ALA A 534 -22.66 53.95 -0.50
CA ALA A 534 -23.72 54.20 -1.46
C ALA A 534 -24.74 55.13 -0.78
N THR A 535 -24.66 56.42 -1.09
CA THR A 535 -25.70 57.39 -0.76
C THR A 535 -26.84 57.25 -1.76
N ALA A 536 -28.02 56.94 -1.25
CA ALA A 536 -29.27 57.05 -1.97
C ALA A 536 -29.61 58.53 -2.23
N VAL A 537 -29.94 58.89 -3.47
CA VAL A 537 -30.73 60.08 -3.76
C VAL A 537 -31.83 59.68 -4.75
N ARG A 538 -33.06 59.71 -4.25
CA ARG A 538 -34.29 59.86 -5.05
C ARG A 538 -34.56 61.35 -5.19
N ALA A 539 -34.70 61.81 -6.44
CA ALA A 539 -35.56 62.87 -6.97
C ALA A 539 -34.88 63.43 -8.23
#